data_AF-A0A8J8D7P4-F1
#
_entry.id   AF-A0A8J8D7P4-F1
#
_cell.length_a   1.000
_cell.length_b   1.000
_cell.length_c   1.000
_cell.angle_alpha   90.00
_cell.angle_beta   90.00
_cell.angle_gamma   90.00
#
_symmetry.space_group_name_H-M   'P 1'
#
loop_
_entity.id
_entity.type
_entity.pdbx_description
1 polymer ?
#
loop_
_entity_poly.entity_id
_entity_poly.type
_entity_poly.pdbx_seq_one_letter_code
_entity_poly.pdbx_strand_id
1 'polypeptide(L)' 'MLAKVDSKGRLYLPKSIRKGISREVYLVDLNGEILIVPKPEDPLMELEELGKLLPDKSIEELKKEILEEALRELE' A
#
# COMPACT_ATOMS: atom_id res chain seq x y z
N MET A 1 -14.59 -0.82 -9.41
CA MET A 1 -14.53 -0.02 -10.66
C MET A 1 -13.92 -0.90 -11.74
N LEU A 2 -14.56 -1.08 -12.89
CA LEU A 2 -14.04 -1.95 -13.95
C LEU A 2 -13.14 -1.12 -14.88
N ALA A 3 -11.87 -1.51 -15.01
CA ALA A 3 -10.91 -0.91 -15.92
C ALA A 3 -10.59 -1.89 -17.05
N LYS A 4 -10.42 -1.39 -18.27
CA LYS A 4 -10.10 -2.21 -19.44
C LYS A 4 -8.58 -2.26 -19.63
N VAL A 5 -8.09 -3.44 -19.94
CA VAL A 5 -6.74 -3.66 -20.44
C VAL A 5 -6.83 -3.81 -21.95
N ASP A 6 -6.01 -3.07 -22.69
CA ASP A 6 -6.00 -3.17 -24.15
C ASP A 6 -5.08 -4.30 -24.66
N SER A 7 -5.06 -4.50 -25.98
CA SER A 7 -4.27 -5.56 -26.62
C SER A 7 -2.76 -5.43 -26.45
N LYS A 8 -2.27 -4.30 -25.92
CA LYS A 8 -0.86 -4.05 -25.63
C LYS A 8 -0.56 -4.17 -24.13
N GLY A 9 -1.52 -4.62 -23.32
CA GLY A 9 -1.38 -4.75 -21.88
C GLY A 9 -1.50 -3.44 -21.11
N ARG A 10 -1.98 -2.35 -21.73
CA ARG A 10 -2.10 -1.05 -21.07
C ARG A 10 -3.40 -0.98 -20.28
N LEU A 11 -3.30 -0.63 -18.99
CA LEU A 11 -4.44 -0.36 -18.13
C LEU A 11 -4.80 1.13 -18.17
N TYR A 12 -6.04 1.44 -18.54
CA TYR A 12 -6.51 2.83 -18.52
C TYR A 12 -7.04 3.20 -17.13
N LEU A 13 -6.33 4.10 -16.44
CA LEU A 13 -6.76 4.66 -15.16
C LEU A 13 -7.79 5.80 -15.37
N PRO A 14 -8.98 5.73 -14.75
CA PRO A 14 -9.98 6.79 -14.79
C PRO A 14 -9.48 8.11 -14.22
N LYS A 15 -10.05 9.23 -14.69
CA LYS A 15 -9.60 10.59 -14.36
C LYS A 15 -9.60 10.87 -12.85
N SER A 16 -10.51 10.27 -12.09
CA SER A 16 -10.57 10.40 -10.63
C SER A 16 -9.33 9.83 -9.94
N ILE A 17 -8.86 8.65 -10.39
CA ILE A 17 -7.68 7.97 -9.84
C ILE A 17 -6.39 8.68 -10.28
N ARG A 18 -6.34 9.18 -11.52
CA ARG A 18 -5.16 9.86 -12.06
C ARG A 18 -4.72 11.11 -11.28
N LYS A 19 -5.61 11.74 -10.51
CA LYS A 19 -5.26 12.93 -9.72
C LYS A 19 -4.36 12.61 -8.52
N GLY A 20 -4.44 11.39 -7.98
CA GLY A 20 -3.69 10.98 -6.79
C GLY A 20 -2.53 10.04 -7.08
N ILE A 21 -2.17 9.84 -8.35
CA ILE A 21 -1.11 8.91 -8.75
C ILE A 21 0.02 9.68 -9.44
N SER A 22 1.25 9.38 -9.08
CA SER A 22 2.43 9.92 -9.73
C SER A 22 2.57 9.37 -11.16
N ARG A 23 3.44 9.99 -11.97
CA ARG A 23 3.65 9.58 -13.37
C ARG A 23 4.30 8.20 -13.50
N GLU A 24 4.98 7.76 -12.46
CA GLU A 24 5.62 6.46 -12.37
C GLU A 24 4.99 5.66 -11.22
N VAL A 25 4.83 4.36 -11.41
CA VAL A 25 4.22 3.48 -10.41
C VAL A 25 5.03 2.20 -10.30
N TYR A 26 5.03 1.61 -9.11
CA TYR A 26 5.46 0.23 -8.91
C TYR A 26 4.28 -0.69 -9.18
N LEU A 27 4.54 -1.76 -9.94
CA LEU A 27 3.62 -2.88 -10.09
C LEU A 27 4.13 -4.03 -9.23
N VAL A 28 3.34 -4.41 -8.23
CA VAL A 28 3.68 -5.51 -7.32
C VAL A 28 2.71 -6.66 -7.57
N ASP A 29 3.25 -7.85 -7.84
CA ASP A 29 2.47 -9.08 -7.95
C ASP A 29 2.31 -9.68 -6.56
N LEU A 30 1.05 -9.85 -6.13
CA LEU A 30 0.66 -10.42 -4.85
C LEU A 30 -0.31 -11.56 -5.11
N ASN A 31 0.19 -12.80 -5.18
CA ASN A 31 -0.62 -14.02 -5.27
C ASN A 31 -1.75 -13.96 -6.32
N GLY A 32 -1.46 -13.41 -7.52
CA GLY A 32 -2.44 -13.29 -8.60
C GLY A 32 -3.23 -11.98 -8.60
N GLU A 33 -2.96 -11.07 -7.66
CA GLU A 33 -3.41 -9.69 -7.67
C GLU A 33 -2.26 -8.76 -8.08
N ILE A 34 -2.59 -7.66 -8.78
CA ILE A 34 -1.61 -6.62 -9.10
C ILE A 34 -1.94 -5.39 -8.26
N LEU A 35 -0.98 -4.98 -7.42
CA LEU A 35 -1.03 -3.72 -6.70
C LEU A 35 -0.29 -2.65 -7.49
N ILE A 36 -0.94 -1.50 -7.70
CA ILE A 36 -0.35 -0.32 -8.34
C ILE A 36 -0.04 0.69 -7.26
N VAL A 37 1.24 0.89 -6.97
CA VAL A 37 1.71 1.82 -5.93
C VAL A 37 2.32 3.05 -6.59
N PRO A 38 1.87 4.28 -6.30
CA PRO A 38 2.54 5.48 -6.78
C PRO A 38 4.00 5.48 -6.36
N LYS A 39 4.93 5.75 -7.28
CA LYS A 39 6.31 5.98 -6.89
C LYS A 39 6.40 7.34 -6.18
N PRO A 40 6.97 7.42 -4.97
CA PRO A 40 7.16 8.69 -4.31
C PRO A 40 8.23 9.53 -4.99
N GLU A 41 8.08 10.84 -4.90
CA GLU A 41 9.07 11.80 -5.40
C GLU A 41 10.36 11.74 -4.57
N ASP A 42 10.23 11.61 -3.25
CA ASP A 42 11.32 11.40 -2.29
C ASP A 42 10.99 10.21 -1.38
N PRO A 43 11.50 9.00 -1.70
CA PRO A 43 11.23 7.80 -0.91
C PRO A 43 11.76 7.87 0.53
N LEU A 44 12.84 8.61 0.77
CA LEU A 44 13.44 8.69 2.11
C LEU A 44 12.61 9.59 3.01
N MET A 45 12.23 10.77 2.50
CA MET A 45 11.38 11.69 3.23
C MET A 45 10.04 11.05 3.59
N GLU A 46 9.40 10.35 2.64
CA GLU A 46 8.13 9.69 2.90
C GLU A 46 8.27 8.56 3.94
N LEU A 47 9.37 7.79 3.89
CA LEU A 47 9.67 6.77 4.90
C LEU A 47 9.87 7.38 6.30
N GLU A 48 10.57 8.51 6.39
CA GLU A 48 10.76 9.22 7.66
C GLU A 48 9.44 9.73 8.24
N GLU A 49 8.57 10.32 7.41
CA GLU A 49 7.24 10.78 7.86
C GLU A 49 6.36 9.61 8.31
N LEU A 50 6.37 8.48 7.58
CA LEU A 50 5.70 7.26 8.02
C LEU A 50 6.25 6.74 9.34
N GLY A 51 7.57 6.80 9.52
CA GLY A 51 8.24 6.42 10.77
C GLY A 51 7.79 7.26 11.97
N LYS A 52 7.55 8.57 11.77
CA LYS A 52 7.05 9.46 12.83
C LYS A 52 5.63 9.14 13.30
N LEU A 53 4.84 8.45 12.46
CA LEU A 53 3.48 8.01 12.81
C LEU A 53 3.46 6.72 13.62
N LEU A 54 4.60 6.03 13.75
CA LEU A 54 4.67 4.80 14.53
C LEU A 54 4.47 5.10 16.02
N PRO A 55 3.75 4.22 16.74
CA PRO A 55 3.58 4.38 18.18
C PRO A 55 4.93 4.21 18.89
N ASP A 56 5.11 4.92 20.00
CA ASP A 56 6.25 4.74 20.89
C ASP A 56 6.06 3.45 21.72
N LYS A 57 6.27 2.31 21.06
CA LYS A 57 6.14 0.97 21.62
C LYS A 57 7.32 0.12 21.22
N SER A 58 7.73 -0.77 22.13
CA SER A 58 8.71 -1.79 21.82
C SER A 58 8.14 -2.83 20.86
N ILE A 59 9.03 -3.54 20.15
CA ILE A 59 8.66 -4.65 19.28
C ILE A 59 7.94 -5.76 20.06
N GLU A 60 8.31 -5.98 21.33
CA GLU A 60 7.70 -7.00 22.19
C GLU A 60 6.25 -6.67 22.52
N GLU A 61 5.96 -5.40 22.82
CA GLU A 61 4.59 -4.92 23.06
C GLU A 61 3.74 -5.03 21.78
N LEU A 62 4.27 -4.61 20.63
CA LEU A 62 3.57 -4.74 19.35
C LEU A 62 3.21 -6.20 19.04
N LYS A 63 4.14 -7.14 19.26
CA LYS A 63 3.87 -8.58 19.05
C LYS A 63 2.78 -9.11 19.96
N LYS A 64 2.77 -8.68 21.22
CA LYS A 64 1.75 -9.05 22.19
C LYS A 64 0.38 -8.53 21.75
N GLU A 65 0.28 -7.27 21.32
CA GLU A 65 -0.97 -6.66 20.84
C GLU A 65 -1.51 -7.35 19.59
N ILE A 66 -0.66 -7.67 18.62
CA ILE A 66 -1.05 -8.42 17.42
C ILE A 66 -1.65 -9.78 17.78
N LEU A 67 -1.03 -10.49 18.74
CA LEU A 67 -1.52 -11.80 19.18
C LEU A 67 -2.85 -11.69 19.92
N GLU A 68 -2.99 -10.70 20.81
CA GLU A 68 -4.23 -10.46 21.55
C GLU A 68 -5.39 -10.11 20.61
N GLU A 69 -5.15 -9.27 19.61
CA GLU A 69 -6.17 -8.91 18.62
C GLU A 69 -6.59 -10.11 17.76
N ALA A 70 -5.63 -10.91 17.29
CA ALA A 70 -5.92 -12.12 16.53
C ALA A 70 -6.73 -13.16 17.33
N LEU A 71 -6.53 -13.25 18.65
CA LEU A 71 -7.32 -14.12 19.52
C LEU A 71 -8.75 -13.59 19.71
N ARG A 72 -8.95 -12.27 19.79
CA ARG A 72 -10.29 -11.66 19.90
C ARG A 72 -11.13 -11.87 18.66
N GLU A 73 -10.53 -11.82 17.47
CA GLU A 73 -11.26 -12.06 16.21
C GLU A 73 -11.77 -13.51 16.06
N LEU A 74 -11.25 -14.45 16.88
CA LEU A 74 -11.66 -15.85 16.88
C LEU A 74 -12.79 -16.16 17.88
N GLU A 75 -13.08 -15.26 18.83
CA GLU A 75 -14.19 -15.38 19.82
C GLU A 75 -15.52 -14.84 19.26
#